data_AF-A0A8H4RVB6-F1
#
_entry.id   AF-A0A8H4RVB6-F1
#
_cell.length_a   1.000
_cell.length_b   1.000
_cell.length_c   1.000
_cell.angle_alpha   90.00
_cell.angle_beta   90.00
_cell.angle_gamma   90.00
#
_symmetry.space_group_name_H-M   'P 1'
#
loop_
_entity.id
_entity.type
_entity.pdbx_description
1 polymer ?
#
loop_
_entity_poly.entity_id
_entity_poly.type
_entity_poly.pdbx_seq_one_letter_code
_entity_poly.pdbx_strand_id
1 'polypeptide(L)'
;MGIPAGILGAAQTARVYANYVYTKEIIDDPNIDAVYIPLPNSLHFEWAVRVIRAGKHVLLEKPSVSNVTEANILYNLPELSQPNAPVVLEAFHNRFHPAIHLFRSFINPADVVHVHTDSMIPWLMVSKDNIGLNYSLSGGSMMMLGAYNFSILRLIFNDEPEECLTCNTNVFSDGVHDKCDYDFKVKFRFPNGGIGEATSTLRGPILWKPSEARVTTREVVVLDKALPSTQEKVLTREVTLHGFLHAVVWHRIDVKDSYMIRNKADRQPVKKWVESKSYKTYTYKEAGGEFANLPGEDWWMSYRYQLEEFVNRVKGRQTQYWISGEDSVNQMKMIDMAYEKSGLGLRPTSSFR
;
A
#
# COMPACT_ATOMS: atom_id res chain seq x y z
N MET A 1 -7.03 -3.95 -17.84
CA MET A 1 -5.67 -4.11 -18.40
C MET A 1 -5.15 -5.45 -17.92
N GLY A 2 -4.91 -6.39 -18.82
CA GLY A 2 -4.33 -7.68 -18.47
C GLY A 2 -2.90 -7.50 -17.98
N ILE A 3 -2.52 -8.29 -16.99
CA ILE A 3 -1.14 -8.41 -16.52
C ILE A 3 -0.26 -8.81 -17.72
N PRO A 4 0.88 -8.15 -17.98
CA PRO A 4 1.78 -8.55 -19.05
C PRO A 4 2.24 -10.00 -18.86
N ALA A 5 2.19 -10.80 -19.93
CA ALA A 5 2.54 -12.22 -19.95
C ALA A 5 4.00 -12.54 -19.52
N GLY A 6 4.82 -11.54 -19.19
CA GLY A 6 6.20 -11.69 -18.74
C GLY A 6 6.40 -11.99 -17.25
N ILE A 7 5.34 -12.02 -16.42
CA ILE A 7 5.46 -12.22 -14.96
C ILE A 7 5.94 -13.64 -14.55
N LEU A 8 5.91 -14.63 -15.45
CA LEU A 8 6.02 -16.05 -15.07
C LEU A 8 7.29 -16.78 -15.54
N GLY A 9 8.34 -16.06 -15.93
CA GLY A 9 9.59 -16.65 -16.42
C GLY A 9 10.40 -17.51 -15.43
N ALA A 10 9.98 -17.65 -14.16
CA ALA A 10 10.74 -18.40 -13.14
C ALA A 10 9.84 -19.20 -12.16
N ALA A 11 8.73 -19.73 -12.63
CA ALA A 11 7.98 -20.77 -11.92
C ALA A 11 7.80 -21.97 -12.86
N GLN A 12 8.81 -22.83 -12.95
CA GLN A 12 8.79 -24.02 -13.81
C GLN A 12 7.74 -25.08 -13.38
N THR A 13 6.86 -24.75 -12.42
CA THR A 13 5.78 -25.60 -11.91
C THR A 13 4.40 -24.91 -11.85
N ALA A 14 4.25 -23.66 -12.30
CA ALA A 14 2.94 -23.00 -12.32
C ALA A 14 2.18 -23.34 -13.61
N ARG A 15 1.18 -24.24 -13.53
CA ARG A 15 0.22 -24.42 -14.63
C ARG A 15 -0.72 -23.22 -14.67
N VAL A 16 -0.66 -22.46 -15.77
CA VAL A 16 -1.59 -21.36 -16.05
C VAL A 16 -2.76 -21.93 -16.87
N TYR A 17 -3.95 -22.01 -16.27
CA TYR A 17 -5.16 -22.44 -16.96
C TYR A 17 -5.91 -21.21 -17.50
N ALA A 18 -5.75 -20.92 -18.79
CA ALA A 18 -6.21 -19.66 -19.38
C ALA A 18 -7.67 -19.64 -19.89
N ASN A 19 -8.46 -20.71 -19.78
CA ASN A 19 -9.75 -20.81 -20.49
C ASN A 19 -10.88 -21.59 -19.78
N TYR A 20 -10.92 -21.64 -18.45
CA TYR A 20 -12.10 -22.20 -17.77
C TYR A 20 -13.18 -21.15 -17.56
N VAL A 21 -14.24 -21.26 -18.36
CA VAL A 21 -15.59 -20.82 -17.97
C VAL A 21 -16.00 -21.72 -16.80
N TYR A 22 -16.51 -21.13 -15.72
CA TYR A 22 -16.92 -21.76 -14.45
C TYR A 22 -15.77 -22.06 -13.47
N THR A 23 -15.48 -21.05 -12.67
CA THR A 23 -14.70 -21.05 -11.42
C THR A 23 -14.82 -22.28 -10.50
N LYS A 24 -15.93 -23.03 -10.54
CA LYS A 24 -16.08 -24.27 -9.78
C LYS A 24 -15.04 -25.32 -10.19
N GLU A 25 -14.72 -25.44 -11.47
CA GLU A 25 -13.76 -26.45 -11.95
C GLU A 25 -12.34 -26.15 -11.43
N ILE A 26 -11.97 -24.87 -11.33
CA ILE A 26 -10.70 -24.43 -10.72
C ILE A 26 -10.68 -24.71 -9.21
N ILE A 27 -11.80 -24.43 -8.54
CA ILE A 27 -11.95 -24.63 -7.09
C ILE A 27 -12.00 -26.12 -6.71
N ASP A 28 -12.52 -26.98 -7.60
CA ASP A 28 -12.66 -28.40 -7.32
C ASP A 28 -11.47 -29.22 -7.86
N ASP A 29 -10.58 -28.66 -8.70
CA ASP A 29 -9.41 -29.38 -9.23
C ASP A 29 -8.41 -29.72 -8.11
N PRO A 30 -8.17 -31.01 -7.81
CA PRO A 30 -7.24 -31.42 -6.76
C PRO A 30 -5.77 -31.08 -7.06
N ASN A 31 -5.43 -30.71 -8.30
CA ASN A 31 -4.07 -30.34 -8.70
C ASN A 31 -3.73 -28.85 -8.51
N ILE A 32 -4.67 -28.05 -8.00
CA ILE A 32 -4.49 -26.62 -7.77
C ILE A 32 -4.34 -26.35 -6.27
N ASP A 33 -3.16 -25.90 -5.84
CA ASP A 33 -2.88 -25.56 -4.44
C ASP A 33 -3.37 -24.15 -4.05
N ALA A 34 -3.36 -23.21 -5.01
CA ALA A 34 -3.58 -21.79 -4.77
C ALA A 34 -4.30 -21.12 -5.94
N VAL A 35 -5.11 -20.10 -5.65
CA VAL A 35 -5.85 -19.29 -6.64
C VAL A 35 -5.53 -17.81 -6.47
N TYR A 36 -5.22 -17.14 -7.57
CA TYR A 36 -5.11 -15.69 -7.64
C TYR A 36 -6.44 -15.09 -8.13
N ILE A 37 -6.95 -14.08 -7.43
CA ILE A 37 -8.28 -13.48 -7.70
C ILE A 37 -8.11 -12.00 -8.09
N PRO A 38 -8.01 -11.69 -9.40
CA PRO A 38 -7.95 -10.33 -9.95
C PRO A 38 -9.30 -9.86 -10.51
N LEU A 39 -10.39 -10.17 -9.82
CA LEU A 39 -11.74 -9.82 -10.24
C LEU A 39 -12.05 -8.35 -9.90
N PRO A 40 -13.19 -7.78 -10.31
CA PRO A 40 -13.68 -6.54 -9.73
C PRO A 40 -13.83 -6.65 -8.20
N ASN A 41 -13.51 -5.57 -7.48
CA ASN A 41 -13.48 -5.52 -6.01
C ASN A 41 -14.72 -6.16 -5.34
N SER A 42 -15.93 -5.87 -5.85
CA SER A 42 -17.20 -6.45 -5.35
C SER A 42 -17.27 -7.98 -5.36
N LEU A 43 -16.47 -8.65 -6.18
CA LEU A 43 -16.46 -10.10 -6.34
C LEU A 43 -15.37 -10.77 -5.51
N HIS A 44 -14.42 -10.02 -4.96
CA HIS A 44 -13.31 -10.57 -4.19
C HIS A 44 -13.78 -11.40 -3.01
N PHE A 45 -14.71 -10.87 -2.21
CA PHE A 45 -15.22 -11.54 -1.01
C PHE A 45 -15.80 -12.92 -1.31
N GLU A 46 -16.76 -12.99 -2.23
CA GLU A 46 -17.43 -14.25 -2.58
C GLU A 46 -16.43 -15.31 -3.06
N TRP A 47 -15.56 -14.93 -4.00
CA TRP A 47 -14.63 -15.89 -4.58
C TRP A 47 -13.53 -16.31 -3.60
N ALA A 48 -13.03 -15.40 -2.77
CA ALA A 48 -12.05 -15.74 -1.75
C ALA A 48 -12.64 -16.71 -0.72
N VAL A 49 -13.87 -16.46 -0.23
CA VAL A 49 -14.56 -17.38 0.70
C VAL A 49 -14.76 -18.76 0.07
N ARG A 50 -15.19 -18.84 -1.20
CA ARG A 50 -15.36 -20.13 -1.89
C ARG A 50 -14.05 -20.91 -2.00
N VAL A 51 -12.95 -20.24 -2.36
CA VAL A 51 -11.63 -20.87 -2.50
C VAL A 51 -11.09 -21.34 -1.15
N ILE A 52 -11.22 -20.52 -0.09
CA ILE A 52 -10.78 -20.86 1.27
C ILE A 52 -11.57 -22.05 1.81
N ARG A 53 -12.90 -22.09 1.62
CA ARG A 53 -13.77 -23.22 2.01
C ARG A 53 -13.40 -24.52 1.29
N ALA A 54 -12.82 -24.44 0.11
CA ALA A 54 -12.27 -25.60 -0.62
C ALA A 54 -10.84 -25.99 -0.16
N GLY A 55 -10.29 -25.34 0.87
CA GLY A 55 -8.98 -25.64 1.43
C GLY A 55 -7.80 -25.11 0.61
N LYS A 56 -8.02 -24.22 -0.36
CA LYS A 56 -6.97 -23.70 -1.24
C LYS A 56 -6.47 -22.33 -0.80
N HIS A 57 -5.19 -22.07 -1.05
CA HIS A 57 -4.57 -20.78 -0.75
C HIS A 57 -5.09 -19.66 -1.68
N VAL A 58 -5.12 -18.43 -1.19
CA VAL A 58 -5.64 -17.27 -1.93
C VAL A 58 -4.62 -16.15 -1.99
N LEU A 59 -4.29 -15.72 -3.21
CA LEU A 59 -3.68 -14.42 -3.47
C LEU A 59 -4.79 -13.49 -3.97
N LEU A 60 -5.13 -12.47 -3.20
CA LEU A 60 -6.32 -11.64 -3.44
C LEU A 60 -5.90 -10.25 -3.90
N GLU A 61 -6.39 -9.78 -5.04
CA GLU A 61 -6.08 -8.41 -5.47
C GLU A 61 -6.58 -7.37 -4.47
N LYS A 62 -5.87 -6.24 -4.43
CA LYS A 62 -6.20 -5.13 -3.53
C LYS A 62 -7.22 -4.17 -4.17
N PRO A 63 -8.10 -3.53 -3.38
CA PRO A 63 -8.38 -3.85 -1.99
C PRO A 63 -9.03 -5.23 -1.88
N SER A 64 -8.74 -5.95 -0.80
CA SER A 64 -9.15 -7.35 -0.66
C SER A 64 -10.65 -7.57 -0.72
N VAL A 65 -11.46 -6.57 -0.38
CA VAL A 65 -12.93 -6.64 -0.36
C VAL A 65 -13.55 -5.25 -0.54
N SER A 66 -14.88 -5.16 -0.52
CA SER A 66 -15.61 -3.88 -0.72
C SER A 66 -15.61 -2.97 0.50
N ASN A 67 -15.66 -3.53 1.70
CA ASN A 67 -15.74 -2.78 2.96
C ASN A 67 -15.23 -3.60 4.14
N VAL A 68 -15.12 -2.97 5.31
CA VAL A 68 -14.61 -3.60 6.53
C VAL A 68 -15.49 -4.75 7.02
N THR A 69 -16.79 -4.73 6.74
CA THR A 69 -17.69 -5.82 7.14
C THR A 69 -17.29 -7.11 6.44
N GLU A 70 -17.07 -7.06 5.12
CA GLU A 70 -16.54 -8.19 4.36
C GLU A 70 -15.15 -8.61 4.83
N ALA A 71 -14.28 -7.64 5.14
CA ALA A 71 -12.90 -7.93 5.56
C ALA A 71 -12.88 -8.71 6.88
N ASN A 72 -13.69 -8.25 7.85
CA ASN A 72 -13.84 -8.92 9.13
C ASN A 72 -14.35 -10.35 8.95
N ILE A 73 -15.31 -10.59 8.05
CA ILE A 73 -15.82 -11.95 7.82
C ILE A 73 -14.74 -12.81 7.16
N LEU A 74 -14.11 -12.31 6.08
CA LEU A 74 -13.13 -13.07 5.30
C LEU A 74 -11.92 -13.49 6.13
N TYR A 75 -11.32 -12.56 6.86
CA TYR A 75 -10.08 -12.83 7.60
C TYR A 75 -10.30 -13.49 8.96
N ASN A 76 -11.55 -13.63 9.41
CA ASN A 76 -11.92 -14.42 10.61
C ASN A 76 -12.70 -15.70 10.26
N LEU A 77 -12.62 -16.17 9.01
CA LEU A 77 -13.18 -17.47 8.62
C LEU A 77 -12.60 -18.59 9.49
N PRO A 78 -13.43 -19.52 10.03
CA PRO A 78 -12.96 -20.62 10.87
C PRO A 78 -11.88 -21.51 10.22
N GLU A 79 -11.91 -21.63 8.89
CA GLU A 79 -10.95 -22.37 8.09
C GLU A 79 -9.52 -21.81 8.23
N LEU A 80 -9.39 -20.51 8.47
CA LEU A 80 -8.10 -19.83 8.64
C LEU A 80 -7.48 -20.08 10.03
N SER A 81 -8.23 -20.67 10.96
CA SER A 81 -7.77 -21.00 12.31
C SER A 81 -7.39 -22.48 12.48
N GLN A 82 -7.55 -23.31 11.45
CA GLN A 82 -7.29 -24.76 11.53
C GLN A 82 -5.79 -25.08 11.40
N PRO A 83 -5.34 -26.25 11.93
CA PRO A 83 -4.06 -26.82 11.54
C PRO A 83 -4.02 -26.99 10.00
N ASN A 84 -2.96 -26.50 9.35
CA ASN A 84 -2.84 -26.42 7.88
C ASN A 84 -3.86 -25.49 7.20
N ALA A 85 -4.27 -24.42 7.89
CA ALA A 85 -5.11 -23.37 7.33
C ALA A 85 -4.60 -22.85 5.97
N PRO A 86 -5.51 -22.51 5.04
CA PRO A 86 -5.13 -21.83 3.82
C PRO A 86 -4.42 -20.49 4.09
N VAL A 87 -3.32 -20.24 3.38
CA VAL A 87 -2.68 -18.93 3.31
C VAL A 87 -3.54 -17.97 2.49
N VAL A 88 -3.82 -16.80 3.04
CA VAL A 88 -4.50 -15.68 2.34
C VAL A 88 -3.58 -14.46 2.40
N LEU A 89 -3.35 -13.84 1.25
CA LEU A 89 -2.56 -12.62 1.14
C LEU A 89 -3.26 -11.58 0.27
N GLU A 90 -3.45 -10.37 0.78
CA GLU A 90 -3.84 -9.22 -0.02
C GLU A 90 -2.65 -8.65 -0.81
N ALA A 91 -2.85 -8.44 -2.11
CA ALA A 91 -1.79 -8.21 -3.09
C ALA A 91 -1.33 -6.74 -3.18
N PHE A 92 -0.87 -6.15 -2.06
CA PHE A 92 -0.14 -4.87 -2.10
C PHE A 92 1.31 -5.06 -2.53
N HIS A 93 1.52 -5.37 -3.81
CA HIS A 93 2.82 -5.74 -4.37
C HIS A 93 3.91 -4.69 -4.11
N ASN A 94 3.55 -3.41 -4.08
CA ASN A 94 4.46 -2.29 -3.79
C ASN A 94 5.11 -2.40 -2.39
N ARG A 95 4.45 -3.04 -1.42
CA ARG A 95 4.96 -3.21 -0.05
C ARG A 95 6.06 -4.28 0.07
N PHE A 96 6.24 -5.10 -0.96
CA PHE A 96 7.28 -6.12 -1.04
C PHE A 96 8.51 -5.67 -1.85
N HIS A 97 8.50 -4.47 -2.42
CA HIS A 97 9.60 -4.01 -3.25
C HIS A 97 10.77 -3.49 -2.38
N PRO A 98 12.04 -3.83 -2.65
CA PRO A 98 13.19 -3.40 -1.83
C PRO A 98 13.25 -1.90 -1.52
N ALA A 99 12.83 -1.07 -2.48
CA ALA A 99 12.76 0.39 -2.32
C ALA A 99 11.90 0.84 -1.13
N ILE A 100 10.78 0.16 -0.81
CA ILE A 100 9.96 0.57 0.33
C ILE A 100 10.67 0.31 1.66
N HIS A 101 11.46 -0.76 1.74
CA HIS A 101 12.19 -1.13 2.94
C HIS A 101 13.37 -0.18 3.18
N LEU A 102 14.13 0.14 2.13
CA LEU A 102 15.18 1.17 2.21
C LEU A 102 14.59 2.53 2.58
N PHE A 103 13.47 2.93 1.97
CA PHE A 103 12.78 4.19 2.33
C PHE A 103 12.40 4.24 3.80
N ARG A 104 11.79 3.16 4.33
CA ARG A 104 11.41 3.06 5.75
C ARG A 104 12.62 3.10 6.69
N SER A 105 13.77 2.59 6.27
CA SER A 105 14.99 2.61 7.10
C SER A 105 15.47 4.02 7.48
N PHE A 106 15.05 5.06 6.73
CA PHE A 106 15.38 6.45 7.01
C PHE A 106 14.40 7.14 7.97
N ILE A 107 13.30 6.47 8.34
CA ILE A 107 12.15 7.03 9.04
C ILE A 107 12.02 6.35 10.40
N ASN A 108 11.95 7.15 11.46
CA ASN A 108 11.50 6.71 12.77
C ASN A 108 10.02 7.09 12.95
N PRO A 109 9.09 6.13 13.04
CA PRO A 109 7.65 6.43 13.15
C PRO A 109 7.30 7.38 14.30
N ALA A 110 8.01 7.28 15.43
CA ALA A 110 7.80 8.14 16.59
C ALA A 110 8.05 9.62 16.30
N ASP A 111 8.89 9.92 15.30
CA ASP A 111 9.28 11.28 14.93
C ASP A 111 8.46 11.85 13.76
N VAL A 112 7.57 11.08 13.13
CA VAL A 112 6.78 11.53 11.98
C VAL A 112 5.73 12.56 12.42
N VAL A 113 5.74 13.75 11.81
CA VAL A 113 4.72 14.80 12.06
C VAL A 113 3.77 14.98 10.89
N HIS A 114 4.23 14.74 9.67
CA HIS A 114 3.41 14.88 8.48
C HIS A 114 3.83 13.87 7.42
N VAL A 115 2.85 13.27 6.76
CA VAL A 115 3.05 12.44 5.58
C VAL A 115 2.12 12.91 4.48
N HIS A 116 2.65 13.06 3.27
CA HIS A 116 1.87 13.32 2.07
C HIS A 116 2.07 12.18 1.08
N THR A 117 0.98 11.57 0.61
CA THR A 117 1.01 10.60 -0.48
C THR A 117 0.16 11.06 -1.65
N ASP A 118 0.68 10.97 -2.87
CA ASP A 118 -0.11 11.26 -4.06
C ASP A 118 0.10 10.25 -5.19
N SER A 119 -0.95 10.09 -6.00
CA SER A 119 -0.96 9.26 -7.19
C SER A 119 -1.89 9.84 -8.24
N MET A 120 -1.61 9.61 -9.52
CA MET A 120 -2.48 10.07 -10.60
C MET A 120 -2.48 9.12 -11.79
N ILE A 121 -3.62 9.07 -12.47
CA ILE A 121 -3.75 8.55 -13.82
C ILE A 121 -4.21 9.67 -14.75
N PRO A 122 -3.51 9.90 -15.88
CA PRO A 122 -3.95 10.78 -16.94
C PRO A 122 -5.40 10.52 -17.39
N TRP A 123 -6.18 11.59 -17.59
CA TRP A 123 -7.61 11.52 -17.91
C TRP A 123 -7.96 10.71 -19.16
N LEU A 124 -7.03 10.57 -20.12
CA LEU A 124 -7.25 9.80 -21.35
C LEU A 124 -7.20 8.28 -21.11
N MET A 125 -6.64 7.82 -19.99
CA MET A 125 -6.47 6.38 -19.70
C MET A 125 -7.65 5.76 -18.95
N VAL A 126 -8.54 6.57 -18.38
CA VAL A 126 -9.71 6.10 -17.64
C VAL A 126 -10.96 6.77 -18.18
N SER A 127 -11.73 6.02 -18.98
CA SER A 127 -13.10 6.43 -19.35
C SER A 127 -13.99 6.48 -18.11
N LYS A 128 -15.00 7.35 -18.11
CA LYS A 128 -16.02 7.39 -17.04
C LYS A 128 -16.75 6.05 -16.89
N ASP A 129 -16.93 5.30 -17.98
CA ASP A 129 -17.62 4.01 -18.00
C ASP A 129 -16.68 2.83 -17.68
N ASN A 130 -15.49 3.11 -17.14
CA ASN A 130 -14.55 2.09 -16.69
C ASN A 130 -15.09 1.35 -15.46
N ILE A 131 -14.80 0.05 -15.34
CA ILE A 131 -15.22 -0.77 -14.18
C ILE A 131 -14.76 -0.19 -12.83
N GLY A 132 -13.62 0.51 -12.79
CA GLY A 132 -13.09 1.17 -11.60
C GLY A 132 -13.87 2.40 -11.16
N LEU A 133 -14.86 2.85 -11.95
CA LEU A 133 -15.78 3.94 -11.62
C LEU A 133 -17.24 3.45 -11.49
N ASN A 134 -17.44 2.12 -11.36
CA ASN A 134 -18.76 1.54 -11.14
C ASN A 134 -19.01 1.27 -9.65
N TYR A 135 -20.02 1.92 -9.07
CA TYR A 135 -20.35 1.81 -7.64
C TYR A 135 -20.72 0.39 -7.23
N SER A 136 -21.52 -0.31 -8.04
CA SER A 136 -21.95 -1.68 -7.79
C SER A 136 -20.80 -2.69 -7.86
N LEU A 137 -19.70 -2.32 -8.52
CA LEU A 137 -18.46 -3.11 -8.57
C LEU A 137 -17.43 -2.68 -7.52
N SER A 138 -17.82 -1.83 -6.57
CA SER A 138 -16.95 -1.27 -5.52
C SER A 138 -15.79 -0.44 -6.09
N GLY A 139 -16.10 0.37 -7.12
CA GLY A 139 -15.21 1.34 -7.74
C GLY A 139 -15.08 2.66 -6.97
N GLY A 140 -14.17 3.52 -7.46
CA GLY A 140 -13.78 4.81 -6.89
C GLY A 140 -12.25 4.97 -6.88
N SER A 141 -11.77 6.21 -6.97
CA SER A 141 -10.34 6.54 -6.94
C SER A 141 -9.71 6.15 -5.60
N MET A 142 -10.45 6.31 -4.49
CA MET A 142 -10.05 5.79 -3.17
C MET A 142 -9.87 4.26 -3.17
N MET A 143 -10.77 3.49 -3.77
CA MET A 143 -10.62 2.03 -3.90
C MET A 143 -9.47 1.65 -4.83
N MET A 144 -9.27 2.38 -5.94
CA MET A 144 -8.33 2.00 -6.98
C MET A 144 -6.88 2.38 -6.63
N LEU A 145 -6.60 3.67 -6.50
CA LEU A 145 -5.26 4.22 -6.23
C LEU A 145 -5.12 4.65 -4.77
N GLY A 146 -6.21 5.11 -4.13
CA GLY A 146 -6.20 5.51 -2.73
C GLY A 146 -5.81 4.39 -1.79
N ALA A 147 -6.18 3.14 -2.09
CA ALA A 147 -5.75 1.97 -1.33
C ALA A 147 -4.22 1.92 -1.18
N TYR A 148 -3.46 2.21 -2.24
CA TYR A 148 -2.00 2.27 -2.17
C TYR A 148 -1.52 3.42 -1.28
N ASN A 149 -2.10 4.61 -1.44
CA ASN A 149 -1.77 5.79 -0.63
C ASN A 149 -2.00 5.51 0.87
N PHE A 150 -3.17 4.97 1.22
CA PHE A 150 -3.54 4.67 2.60
C PHE A 150 -2.66 3.56 3.20
N SER A 151 -2.33 2.54 2.40
CA SER A 151 -1.41 1.48 2.80
C SER A 151 -0.02 2.02 3.12
N ILE A 152 0.47 3.00 2.35
CA ILE A 152 1.76 3.68 2.62
C ILE A 152 1.68 4.59 3.85
N LEU A 153 0.58 5.31 4.07
CA LEU A 153 0.39 6.11 5.29
C LEU A 153 0.51 5.22 6.54
N ARG A 154 -0.26 4.13 6.59
CA ARG A 154 -0.22 3.15 7.70
C ARG A 154 1.19 2.57 7.88
N LEU A 155 1.87 2.25 6.79
CA LEU A 155 3.23 1.71 6.82
C LEU A 155 4.30 2.69 7.37
N ILE A 156 4.15 3.99 7.10
CA ILE A 156 5.07 5.05 7.55
C ILE A 156 4.84 5.39 9.02
N PHE A 157 3.57 5.55 9.42
CA PHE A 157 3.21 5.79 10.82
C PHE A 157 3.39 4.53 11.68
N ASN A 158 3.41 3.35 11.07
CA ASN A 158 3.45 2.06 11.74
C ASN A 158 2.32 1.93 12.78
N ASP A 159 1.15 2.44 12.43
CA ASP A 159 -0.01 2.54 13.29
C ASP A 159 -1.28 2.78 12.44
N GLU A 160 -2.44 2.74 13.08
CA GLU A 160 -3.74 2.99 12.46
C GLU A 160 -4.21 4.43 12.67
N PRO A 161 -4.91 5.05 11.70
CA PRO A 161 -5.47 6.38 11.91
C PRO A 161 -6.57 6.36 12.99
N GLU A 162 -6.56 7.33 13.89
CA GLU A 162 -7.59 7.52 14.91
C GLU A 162 -8.84 8.19 14.33
N GLU A 163 -8.65 9.09 13.36
CA GLU A 163 -9.72 9.93 12.82
C GLU A 163 -9.44 10.36 11.38
N CYS A 164 -10.46 10.35 10.52
CA CYS A 164 -10.47 11.08 9.25
C CYS A 164 -10.96 12.51 9.49
N LEU A 165 -10.04 13.47 9.38
CA LEU A 165 -10.29 14.87 9.68
C LEU A 165 -11.11 15.55 8.59
N THR A 166 -10.78 15.26 7.33
CA THR A 166 -11.46 15.82 6.15
C THR A 166 -11.34 14.82 5.00
N CYS A 167 -12.37 14.68 4.17
CA CYS A 167 -12.30 13.93 2.92
C CYS A 167 -13.12 14.68 1.87
N ASN A 168 -12.45 15.33 0.92
CA ASN A 168 -13.09 16.02 -0.20
C ASN A 168 -12.95 15.18 -1.46
N THR A 169 -14.04 15.01 -2.19
CA THR A 169 -14.10 14.17 -3.39
C THR A 169 -14.74 14.90 -4.56
N ASN A 170 -14.32 14.57 -5.79
CA ASN A 170 -15.03 14.95 -7.00
C ASN A 170 -15.62 13.71 -7.67
N VAL A 171 -16.88 13.82 -8.09
CA VAL A 171 -17.66 12.79 -8.79
C VAL A 171 -18.21 13.37 -10.09
N PHE A 172 -18.63 12.51 -11.03
CA PHE A 172 -19.31 13.01 -12.23
C PHE A 172 -20.75 13.42 -11.90
N SER A 173 -21.25 14.45 -12.57
CA SER A 173 -22.60 14.98 -12.38
C SER A 173 -23.66 14.33 -13.27
N ASP A 174 -23.39 13.15 -13.84
CA ASP A 174 -24.28 12.47 -14.79
C ASP A 174 -25.30 11.53 -14.11
N GLY A 175 -25.31 11.49 -12.77
CA GLY A 175 -26.23 10.69 -11.95
C GLY A 175 -25.96 9.18 -11.95
N VAL A 176 -25.10 8.68 -12.85
CA VAL A 176 -24.72 7.26 -12.92
C VAL A 176 -23.43 7.00 -12.15
N HIS A 177 -22.49 7.95 -12.23
CA HIS A 177 -21.17 7.85 -11.60
C HIS A 177 -21.01 8.81 -10.40
N ASP A 178 -22.12 9.35 -9.87
CA ASP A 178 -22.15 10.32 -8.77
C ASP A 178 -21.77 9.72 -7.40
N LYS A 179 -21.68 8.39 -7.30
CA LYS A 179 -21.24 7.65 -6.11
C LYS A 179 -19.79 7.18 -6.17
N CYS A 180 -19.09 7.43 -7.27
CA CYS A 180 -17.68 7.07 -7.44
C CYS A 180 -16.83 8.32 -7.58
N ASP A 181 -15.97 8.55 -6.60
CA ASP A 181 -14.94 9.58 -6.68
C ASP A 181 -13.99 9.26 -7.83
N TYR A 182 -13.75 10.23 -8.72
CA TYR A 182 -12.60 10.18 -9.63
C TYR A 182 -11.39 10.91 -9.04
N ASP A 183 -11.63 11.85 -8.11
CA ASP A 183 -10.60 12.53 -7.32
C ASP A 183 -10.93 12.51 -5.83
N PHE A 184 -9.90 12.46 -5.00
CA PHE A 184 -10.04 12.74 -3.57
C PHE A 184 -8.84 13.51 -2.99
N LYS A 185 -9.10 14.23 -1.90
CA LYS A 185 -8.10 14.77 -0.97
C LYS A 185 -8.57 14.50 0.46
N VAL A 186 -7.81 13.70 1.19
CA VAL A 186 -8.16 13.25 2.55
C VAL A 186 -7.04 13.57 3.54
N LYS A 187 -7.42 13.81 4.79
CA LYS A 187 -6.51 13.99 5.92
C LYS A 187 -6.91 13.10 7.08
N PHE A 188 -5.92 12.47 7.71
CA PHE A 188 -6.08 11.61 8.88
C PHE A 188 -5.17 12.08 10.02
N ARG A 189 -5.58 11.81 11.26
CA ARG A 189 -4.74 11.93 12.46
C ARG A 189 -4.31 10.54 12.92
N PHE A 190 -3.04 10.40 13.28
CA PHE A 190 -2.46 9.18 13.84
C PHE A 190 -2.14 9.35 15.34
N PRO A 191 -1.95 8.25 16.10
CA PRO A 191 -1.79 8.30 17.57
C PRO A 191 -0.60 9.14 18.06
N ASN A 192 0.45 9.27 17.25
CA ASN A 192 1.60 10.14 17.57
C ASN A 192 1.30 11.65 17.38
N GLY A 193 0.06 12.01 17.03
CA GLY A 193 -0.39 13.37 16.72
C GLY A 193 -0.06 13.83 15.29
N GLY A 194 0.64 13.01 14.51
CA GLY A 194 1.01 13.31 13.14
C GLY A 194 -0.18 13.27 12.18
N ILE A 195 -0.03 13.99 11.06
CA ILE A 195 -1.07 14.13 10.04
C ILE A 195 -0.67 13.38 8.77
N GLY A 196 -1.52 12.45 8.34
CA GLY A 196 -1.42 11.81 7.03
C GLY A 196 -2.34 12.47 6.02
N GLU A 197 -1.82 12.93 4.90
CA GLU A 197 -2.60 13.47 3.77
C GLU A 197 -2.43 12.56 2.55
N ALA A 198 -3.55 12.22 1.91
CA ALA A 198 -3.52 11.47 0.67
C ALA A 198 -4.36 12.16 -0.41
N THR A 199 -3.86 12.12 -1.64
CA THR A 199 -4.57 12.62 -2.81
C THR A 199 -4.48 11.64 -3.96
N SER A 200 -5.56 11.51 -4.72
CA SER A 200 -5.54 10.78 -5.98
C SER A 200 -6.44 11.42 -7.01
N THR A 201 -6.07 11.26 -8.28
CA THR A 201 -6.92 11.64 -9.43
C THR A 201 -6.86 10.59 -10.53
N LEU A 202 -8.02 10.22 -11.06
CA LEU A 202 -8.15 9.43 -12.30
C LEU A 202 -8.28 10.33 -13.55
N ARG A 203 -8.16 11.65 -13.34
CA ARG A 203 -8.30 12.70 -14.36
C ARG A 203 -7.09 13.62 -14.40
N GLY A 204 -5.91 13.09 -14.10
CA GLY A 204 -4.65 13.83 -14.09
C GLY A 204 -4.28 14.39 -15.47
N PRO A 205 -3.35 15.35 -15.53
CA PRO A 205 -2.79 15.84 -16.79
C PRO A 205 -2.04 14.74 -17.56
N ILE A 206 -1.88 14.94 -18.87
CA ILE A 206 -1.16 14.01 -19.77
C ILE A 206 0.31 13.85 -19.35
N LEU A 207 0.93 14.92 -18.85
CA LEU A 207 2.26 14.84 -18.26
C LEU A 207 2.16 14.07 -16.94
N TRP A 208 2.44 12.77 -17.02
CA TRP A 208 2.36 11.87 -15.88
C TRP A 208 3.38 12.24 -14.80
N LYS A 209 2.91 12.34 -13.56
CA LYS A 209 3.73 12.48 -12.36
C LYS A 209 3.82 11.11 -11.68
N PRO A 210 5.03 10.58 -11.40
CA PRO A 210 5.17 9.39 -10.56
C PRO A 210 4.50 9.59 -9.20
N SER A 211 3.91 8.52 -8.66
CA SER A 211 3.34 8.54 -7.31
C SER A 211 4.40 8.91 -6.27
N GLU A 212 4.07 9.66 -5.25
CA GLU A 212 5.03 10.17 -4.26
C GLU A 212 4.56 9.91 -2.84
N ALA A 213 5.49 9.57 -1.95
CA ALA A 213 5.28 9.55 -0.51
C ALA A 213 6.37 10.41 0.15
N ARG A 214 5.99 11.54 0.73
CA ARG A 214 6.89 12.49 1.41
C ARG A 214 6.58 12.50 2.90
N VAL A 215 7.62 12.36 3.72
CA VAL A 215 7.57 12.29 5.18
C VAL A 215 8.35 13.44 5.75
N THR A 216 7.76 14.18 6.68
CA THR A 216 8.43 15.21 7.48
C THR A 216 8.48 14.74 8.92
N THR A 217 9.67 14.80 9.53
CA THR A 217 9.86 14.49 10.95
C THR A 217 9.84 15.75 11.80
N ARG A 218 9.59 15.60 13.10
CA ARG A 218 9.89 16.64 14.08
C ARG A 218 11.39 16.89 14.16
N GLU A 219 11.72 18.01 14.79
CA GLU A 219 13.08 18.30 15.21
C GLU A 219 13.51 17.32 16.31
N VAL A 220 14.66 16.67 16.13
CA VAL A 220 15.30 15.79 17.11
C VAL A 220 16.68 16.30 17.48
N VAL A 221 17.08 16.15 18.74
CA VAL A 221 18.44 16.48 19.18
C VAL A 221 19.39 15.37 18.73
N VAL A 222 20.46 15.76 18.04
CA VAL A 222 21.50 14.84 17.57
C VAL A 222 22.73 15.02 18.43
N LEU A 223 23.27 13.91 18.95
CA LEU A 223 24.47 13.95 19.77
C LEU A 223 25.69 14.39 18.93
N ASP A 224 26.32 15.48 19.34
CA ASP A 224 27.57 15.96 18.76
C ASP A 224 28.55 16.30 19.90
N LYS A 225 29.52 15.41 20.12
CA LYS A 225 30.49 15.53 21.23
C LYS A 225 31.50 16.68 21.03
N ALA A 226 31.58 17.24 19.82
CA ALA A 226 32.47 18.35 19.53
C ALA A 226 31.87 19.71 19.92
N LEU A 227 30.57 19.78 20.22
CA LEU A 227 29.91 21.02 20.60
C LEU A 227 30.16 21.41 22.06
N PRO A 228 30.27 22.73 22.35
CA PRO A 228 30.24 23.22 23.72
C PRO A 228 28.98 22.75 24.46
N SER A 229 29.08 22.52 25.77
CA SER A 229 27.95 22.07 26.60
C SER A 229 26.74 23.02 26.58
N THR A 230 26.98 24.30 26.25
CA THR A 230 25.98 25.36 26.10
C THR A 230 25.21 25.31 24.79
N GLN A 231 25.63 24.48 23.83
CA GLN A 231 25.01 24.34 22.52
C GLN A 231 24.45 22.93 22.31
N GLU A 232 23.50 22.84 21.39
CA GLU A 232 22.97 21.57 20.91
C GLU A 232 22.81 21.59 19.39
N LYS A 233 22.96 20.41 18.79
CA LYS A 233 22.67 20.16 17.38
C LYS A 233 21.30 19.52 17.26
N VAL A 234 20.50 20.02 16.34
CA VAL A 234 19.20 19.44 16.02
C VAL A 234 19.08 19.14 14.54
N LEU A 235 18.22 18.18 14.23
CA LEU A 235 17.93 17.68 12.90
C LEU A 235 16.42 17.65 12.67
N THR A 236 15.99 18.17 11.52
CA THR A 236 14.69 17.87 10.92
C THR A 236 14.94 17.14 9.60
N ARG A 237 14.27 16.02 9.38
CA ARG A 237 14.43 15.20 8.18
C ARG A 237 13.17 15.23 7.33
N GLU A 238 13.37 15.35 6.02
CA GLU A 238 12.37 15.06 5.01
C GLU A 238 12.83 13.85 4.18
N VAL A 239 11.97 12.83 4.05
CA VAL A 239 12.24 11.65 3.22
C VAL A 239 11.15 11.53 2.16
N THR A 240 11.52 11.47 0.89
CA THR A 240 10.57 11.34 -0.23
C THR A 240 10.86 10.09 -1.04
N LEU A 241 9.88 9.20 -1.18
CA LEU A 241 9.89 8.10 -2.13
C LEU A 241 9.06 8.47 -3.36
N HIS A 242 9.72 8.65 -4.49
CA HIS A 242 9.08 8.82 -5.78
C HIS A 242 8.91 7.46 -6.47
N GLY A 243 7.79 7.29 -7.17
CA GLY A 243 7.46 6.10 -7.95
C GLY A 243 6.96 4.91 -7.13
N PHE A 244 6.45 5.07 -5.89
CA PHE A 244 6.15 3.91 -5.03
C PHE A 244 5.14 2.88 -5.60
N LEU A 245 4.19 3.27 -6.46
CA LEU A 245 3.31 2.29 -7.15
C LEU A 245 4.02 1.54 -8.29
N HIS A 246 4.95 2.22 -8.97
CA HIS A 246 5.61 1.76 -10.20
C HIS A 246 7.12 1.64 -10.00
N ALA A 247 7.55 1.26 -8.79
CA ALA A 247 8.95 1.39 -8.38
C ALA A 247 9.92 0.60 -9.27
N VAL A 248 9.43 -0.47 -9.91
CA VAL A 248 10.19 -1.27 -10.86
C VAL A 248 10.53 -0.50 -12.13
N VAL A 249 9.60 0.31 -12.65
CA VAL A 249 9.84 1.12 -13.85
C VAL A 249 10.82 2.23 -13.51
N TRP A 250 10.55 2.92 -12.41
CA TRP A 250 11.42 3.96 -11.89
C TRP A 250 11.03 4.33 -10.47
N HIS A 251 12.02 4.50 -9.60
CA HIS A 251 11.87 5.15 -8.32
C HIS A 251 13.11 5.97 -7.97
N ARG A 252 12.97 6.80 -6.93
CA ARG A 252 14.08 7.49 -6.26
C ARG A 252 13.66 7.78 -4.82
N ILE A 253 14.59 7.59 -3.89
CA ILE A 253 14.43 8.00 -2.50
C ILE A 253 15.31 9.22 -2.27
N ASP A 254 14.74 10.34 -1.84
CA ASP A 254 15.48 11.53 -1.46
C ASP A 254 15.42 11.71 0.05
N VAL A 255 16.58 11.87 0.68
CA VAL A 255 16.72 12.19 2.10
C VAL A 255 17.32 13.58 2.20
N LYS A 256 16.59 14.50 2.84
CA LYS A 256 16.99 15.88 3.07
C LYS A 256 17.04 16.15 4.57
N ASP A 257 18.24 16.35 5.08
CA ASP A 257 18.53 16.62 6.47
C ASP A 257 18.81 18.11 6.66
N SER A 258 17.98 18.77 7.46
CA SER A 258 18.16 20.17 7.85
C SER A 258 18.72 20.22 9.26
N TYR A 259 19.98 20.66 9.38
CA TYR A 259 20.68 20.75 10.64
C TYR A 259 20.70 22.18 11.17
N MET A 260 20.65 22.31 12.49
CA MET A 260 20.83 23.58 13.19
C MET A 260 21.64 23.36 14.47
N ILE A 261 22.65 24.19 14.70
CA ILE A 261 23.25 24.36 16.02
C ILE A 261 22.60 25.58 16.65
N ARG A 262 22.19 25.48 17.91
CA ARG A 262 21.65 26.61 18.68
C ARG A 262 22.17 26.60 20.12
N ASN A 263 22.09 27.75 20.76
CA ASN A 263 22.32 27.86 22.19
C ASN A 263 21.17 27.22 22.97
N LYS A 264 21.47 26.48 24.04
CA LYS A 264 20.44 25.84 24.89
C LYS A 264 19.63 26.85 25.70
N ALA A 265 20.24 27.96 26.11
CA ALA A 265 19.63 28.92 27.01
C ALA A 265 18.51 29.75 26.37
N ASP A 266 18.73 30.23 25.14
CA ASP A 266 17.82 31.17 24.44
C ASP A 266 17.28 30.62 23.11
N ARG A 267 17.70 29.40 22.72
CA ARG A 267 17.33 28.71 21.49
C ARG A 267 17.76 29.45 20.21
N GLN A 268 18.61 30.47 20.30
CA GLN A 268 19.05 31.25 19.15
C GLN A 268 19.94 30.40 18.22
N PRO A 269 19.70 30.42 16.90
CA PRO A 269 20.48 29.67 15.94
C PRO A 269 21.90 30.23 15.82
N VAL A 270 22.89 29.34 15.89
CA VAL A 270 24.32 29.65 15.70
C VAL A 270 24.76 29.30 14.29
N LYS A 271 24.30 28.15 13.77
CA LYS A 271 24.66 27.67 12.43
C LYS A 271 23.51 26.83 11.86
N LYS A 272 23.25 26.96 10.56
CA LYS A 272 22.27 26.15 9.81
C LYS A 272 22.89 25.64 8.52
N TRP A 273 22.56 24.41 8.13
CA TRP A 273 22.93 23.85 6.85
C TRP A 273 21.97 22.71 6.46
N VAL A 274 22.01 22.33 5.19
CA VAL A 274 21.18 21.26 4.63
C VAL A 274 22.07 20.27 3.90
N GLU A 275 21.83 18.99 4.10
CA GLU A 275 22.46 17.89 3.38
C GLU A 275 21.37 17.10 2.65
N SER A 276 21.58 16.81 1.37
CA SER A 276 20.63 16.06 0.55
C SER A 276 21.33 14.90 -0.14
N LYS A 277 20.71 13.71 -0.10
CA LYS A 277 21.21 12.53 -0.81
C LYS A 277 20.07 11.73 -1.42
N SER A 278 20.30 11.21 -2.61
CA SER A 278 19.36 10.36 -3.34
C SER A 278 19.83 8.90 -3.38
N TYR A 279 18.88 7.97 -3.36
CA TYR A 279 19.12 6.53 -3.37
C TYR A 279 18.19 5.83 -4.37
N LYS A 280 18.65 4.67 -4.85
CA LYS A 280 17.87 3.71 -5.64
C LYS A 280 18.26 2.30 -5.21
N THR A 281 17.33 1.37 -5.27
CA THR A 281 17.57 -0.04 -4.99
C THR A 281 16.55 -0.90 -5.71
N TYR A 282 17.02 -1.93 -6.42
CA TYR A 282 16.15 -2.86 -7.14
C TYR A 282 16.23 -4.27 -6.57
N THR A 283 17.20 -4.55 -5.71
CA THR A 283 17.34 -5.83 -4.97
C THR A 283 17.33 -5.61 -3.46
N TYR A 284 16.99 -6.65 -2.70
CA TYR A 284 17.12 -6.59 -1.24
C TYR A 284 18.57 -6.45 -0.78
N LYS A 285 19.51 -7.04 -1.50
CA LYS A 285 20.95 -6.93 -1.23
C LYS A 285 21.43 -5.48 -1.29
N GLU A 286 20.99 -4.73 -2.30
CA GLU A 286 21.29 -3.30 -2.44
C GLU A 286 20.59 -2.45 -1.36
N ALA A 287 19.36 -2.80 -1.00
CA ALA A 287 18.59 -2.10 0.04
C ALA A 287 19.24 -2.27 1.43
N GLY A 288 19.93 -3.39 1.64
CA GLY A 288 20.61 -3.70 2.90
C GLY A 288 19.62 -3.99 4.04
N GLY A 289 20.10 -3.84 5.28
CA GLY A 289 19.28 -4.03 6.47
C GLY A 289 18.84 -5.48 6.70
N GLU A 290 17.66 -5.66 7.31
CA GLU A 290 17.14 -6.97 7.71
C GLU A 290 16.84 -7.91 6.53
N PHE A 291 16.60 -7.36 5.34
CA PHE A 291 16.23 -8.12 4.14
C PHE A 291 17.43 -8.47 3.25
N ALA A 292 18.64 -8.01 3.55
CA ALA A 292 19.79 -8.06 2.63
C ALA A 292 20.13 -9.46 2.07
N ASN A 293 19.74 -10.51 2.78
CA ASN A 293 20.01 -11.91 2.43
C ASN A 293 18.87 -12.59 1.66
N LEU A 294 17.77 -11.88 1.39
CA LEU A 294 16.66 -12.41 0.60
C LEU A 294 16.98 -12.44 -0.89
N PRO A 295 16.42 -13.41 -1.64
CA PRO A 295 16.54 -13.42 -3.09
C PRO A 295 15.88 -12.18 -3.69
N GLY A 296 16.49 -11.64 -4.72
CA GLY A 296 15.98 -10.48 -5.43
C GLY A 296 16.90 -10.14 -6.57
N GLU A 297 16.33 -10.04 -7.77
CA GLU A 297 17.05 -9.67 -8.99
C GLU A 297 16.60 -8.28 -9.42
N ASP A 298 17.48 -7.51 -10.05
CA ASP A 298 17.20 -6.12 -10.42
C ASP A 298 16.10 -6.00 -11.51
N TRP A 299 15.84 -7.08 -12.25
CA TRP A 299 14.73 -7.19 -13.20
C TRP A 299 13.42 -7.72 -12.60
N TRP A 300 13.38 -8.06 -11.30
CA TRP A 300 12.15 -8.55 -10.67
C TRP A 300 11.11 -7.45 -10.53
N MET A 301 9.90 -7.74 -11.02
CA MET A 301 8.73 -6.91 -10.72
C MET A 301 8.39 -6.99 -9.22
N SER A 302 7.79 -5.94 -8.67
CA SER A 302 7.25 -5.94 -7.29
C SER A 302 6.26 -7.09 -7.06
N TYR A 303 5.51 -7.49 -8.09
CA TYR A 303 4.67 -8.69 -8.07
C TYR A 303 5.44 -9.99 -7.86
N ARG A 304 6.68 -10.11 -8.38
CA ARG A 304 7.52 -11.29 -8.17
C ARG A 304 7.97 -11.38 -6.72
N TYR A 305 8.43 -10.27 -6.13
CA TYR A 305 8.77 -10.23 -4.71
C TYR A 305 7.61 -10.67 -3.80
N GLN A 306 6.40 -10.17 -4.07
CA GLN A 306 5.20 -10.61 -3.35
C GLN A 306 4.92 -12.11 -3.57
N LEU A 307 4.99 -12.58 -4.80
CA LEU A 307 4.70 -13.97 -5.14
C LEU A 307 5.68 -14.93 -4.46
N GLU A 308 6.95 -14.56 -4.34
CA GLU A 308 7.95 -15.34 -3.61
C GLU A 308 7.57 -15.50 -2.13
N GLU A 309 7.22 -14.43 -1.44
CA GLU A 309 6.78 -14.52 -0.04
C GLU A 309 5.50 -15.35 0.09
N PHE A 310 4.53 -15.19 -0.82
CA PHE A 310 3.31 -16.01 -0.84
C PHE A 310 3.63 -17.50 -1.01
N VAL A 311 4.44 -17.87 -2.00
CA VAL A 311 4.84 -19.26 -2.26
C VAL A 311 5.65 -19.83 -1.10
N ASN A 312 6.54 -19.03 -0.49
CA ASN A 312 7.28 -19.44 0.69
C ASN A 312 6.34 -19.82 1.83
N ARG A 313 5.34 -18.97 2.13
CA ARG A 313 4.35 -19.26 3.17
C ARG A 313 3.53 -20.52 2.87
N VAL A 314 3.08 -20.67 1.62
CA VAL A 314 2.35 -21.85 1.13
C VAL A 314 3.16 -23.14 1.29
N LYS A 315 4.48 -23.08 1.03
CA LYS A 315 5.38 -24.23 1.17
C LYS A 315 5.95 -24.40 2.58
N GLY A 316 5.44 -23.66 3.59
CA GLY A 316 5.90 -23.75 4.97
C GLY A 316 7.31 -23.22 5.22
N ARG A 317 7.82 -22.39 4.30
CA ARG A 317 9.12 -21.72 4.42
C ARG A 317 8.98 -20.40 5.18
N GLN A 318 10.07 -19.93 5.76
CA GLN A 318 10.10 -18.65 6.45
C GLN A 318 9.85 -17.49 5.46
N THR A 319 8.97 -16.58 5.85
CA THR A 319 8.73 -15.28 5.20
C THR A 319 9.32 -14.18 6.06
N GLN A 320 9.89 -13.14 5.45
CA GLN A 320 10.47 -12.01 6.18
C GLN A 320 9.53 -10.81 6.26
N TYR A 321 8.65 -10.66 5.26
CA TYR A 321 7.67 -9.59 5.22
C TYR A 321 6.30 -10.16 4.85
N TRP A 322 5.26 -9.75 5.57
CA TRP A 322 3.91 -10.27 5.39
C TRP A 322 2.85 -9.21 5.65
N ILE A 323 1.73 -9.30 4.93
CA ILE A 323 0.52 -8.52 5.17
C ILE A 323 -0.47 -9.46 5.86
N SER A 324 -0.72 -9.22 7.14
CA SER A 324 -1.64 -10.05 7.94
C SER A 324 -3.10 -9.78 7.56
N GLY A 325 -4.00 -10.71 7.90
CA GLY A 325 -5.43 -10.47 7.76
C GLY A 325 -5.92 -9.27 8.60
N GLU A 326 -5.30 -9.03 9.76
CA GLU A 326 -5.55 -7.82 10.55
C GLU A 326 -5.14 -6.55 9.81
N ASP A 327 -3.98 -6.55 9.13
CA ASP A 327 -3.56 -5.41 8.31
C ASP A 327 -4.55 -5.13 7.17
N SER A 328 -5.08 -6.17 6.53
CA SER A 328 -6.12 -6.06 5.51
C SER A 328 -7.46 -5.55 6.05
N VAL A 329 -7.86 -5.98 7.25
CA VAL A 329 -9.04 -5.44 7.94
C VAL A 329 -8.86 -3.95 8.25
N ASN A 330 -7.70 -3.58 8.80
CA ASN A 330 -7.41 -2.19 9.14
C ASN A 330 -7.26 -1.30 7.91
N GLN A 331 -6.73 -1.84 6.82
CA GLN A 331 -6.73 -1.19 5.51
C GLN A 331 -8.15 -0.81 5.08
N MET A 332 -9.11 -1.73 5.21
CA MET A 332 -10.51 -1.44 4.87
C MET A 332 -11.18 -0.50 5.88
N LYS A 333 -10.85 -0.57 7.18
CA LYS A 333 -11.32 0.43 8.16
C LYS A 333 -10.92 1.85 7.74
N MET A 334 -9.67 2.04 7.32
CA MET A 334 -9.18 3.35 6.89
C MET A 334 -9.88 3.84 5.61
N ILE A 335 -10.14 2.94 4.66
CA ILE A 335 -10.89 3.26 3.44
C ILE A 335 -12.34 3.65 3.76
N ASP A 336 -13.02 2.85 4.58
CA ASP A 336 -14.41 3.10 5.00
C ASP A 336 -14.52 4.43 5.75
N MET A 337 -13.59 4.71 6.66
CA MET A 337 -13.51 5.98 7.38
C MET A 337 -13.43 7.19 6.43
N ALA A 338 -12.69 7.07 5.32
CA ALA A 338 -12.61 8.12 4.30
C ALA A 338 -13.91 8.27 3.50
N TYR A 339 -14.56 7.15 3.16
CA TYR A 339 -15.83 7.16 2.43
C TYR A 339 -16.97 7.73 3.28
N GLU A 340 -17.03 7.40 4.56
CA GLU A 340 -17.97 8.00 5.52
C GLU A 340 -17.73 9.50 5.64
N LYS A 341 -16.47 9.92 5.79
CA LYS A 341 -16.13 11.34 5.91
C LYS A 341 -16.45 12.15 4.65
N SER A 342 -16.39 11.54 3.46
CA SER A 342 -16.70 12.21 2.19
C SER A 342 -18.20 12.35 1.93
N GLY A 343 -19.05 11.55 2.61
CA GLY A 343 -20.48 11.50 2.36
C GLY A 343 -20.91 10.66 1.16
N LEU A 344 -19.97 10.02 0.43
CA LEU A 344 -20.29 9.10 -0.67
C LEU A 344 -20.82 7.74 -0.20
N GLY A 345 -20.67 7.45 1.09
CA GLY A 345 -21.08 6.18 1.70
C GLY A 345 -20.17 5.02 1.32
N LEU A 346 -20.31 3.95 2.10
CA LEU A 346 -19.54 2.72 1.93
C LEU A 346 -19.84 2.06 0.57
N ARG A 347 -18.89 1.25 0.09
CA ARG A 347 -19.15 0.38 -1.06
C ARG A 347 -20.11 -0.74 -0.66
N PRO A 348 -20.96 -1.24 -1.58
CA PRO A 348 -21.97 -2.25 -1.26
C PRO A 348 -21.36 -3.52 -0.66
N THR A 349 -21.98 -4.03 0.40
CA THR A 349 -21.67 -5.35 0.96
C THR A 349 -22.33 -6.45 0.13
N SER A 350 -21.59 -7.51 -0.14
CA SER A 350 -22.06 -8.71 -0.83
C SER A 350 -23.21 -9.38 -0.09
N SER A 351 -24.17 -9.87 -0.88
CA SER A 351 -25.27 -10.71 -0.41
C SER A 351 -24.85 -12.18 -0.22
N PHE A 352 -23.63 -12.55 -0.63
CA PHE A 352 -23.09 -13.89 -0.44
C PHE A 352 -22.96 -14.24 1.05
N ARG A 353 -23.24 -15.50 1.40
CA ARG A 353 -23.25 -16.02 2.78
C ARG A 353 -22.56 -17.39 2.82
#